data_AF-X5DNR0-F1
#
_entry.id   AF-X5DNR0-F1
#
_cell.length_a   1.000
_cell.length_b   1.000
_cell.length_c   1.000
_cell.angle_alpha   90.00
_cell.angle_beta   90.00
_cell.angle_gamma   90.00
#
_symmetry.space_group_name_H-M   'P 1'
#
loop_
_entity.id
_entity.type
_entity.pdbx_description
1 polymer ?
#
loop_
_entity_poly.entity_id
_entity_poly.type
_entity_poly.pdbx_seq_one_letter_code
_entity_poly.pdbx_strand_id
1 'polypeptide(L)'
;MESIRSSSKNSLLYIFEYFTVFIVIFYAGKASLFVGAIESWANPIGLMLPILTFGALAFMKGIHFNYKFILLISGYIIYTIASTIKFGAIHPRFFAIYLIKFIFAYIIIASLRIRFFRIYEDLIYYLCIIALVFWTIQNIIPVPFIEFLRNFEFSTQGPVKGNVDFNTIVYTIPNFKEVPKTIMHLGGIQVFRNAGFAWEPGGFATFINLAILINLIRNNMSINSNKHFFVFVFTLITTFSTTGYSIFIIIILFYIYNQHLIKMVWMAPIVLIATTLIFTLPFMREKITDDQGYTTKELVYYSAKYGNQYSTQRFQSLQIDFVDYLNHPIIGYGGHEEARWTNNLGAQIFTVSGIGKILARFGTIGFIFFLFSLWQSTKEILKLYKLKGTIFPVLIMFMISISYSLFTILFMCIWLFYLPGILKVENYRKHILSYVLKTIETQSS
;
A
#
# COMPACT_ATOMS: atom_id res chain seq x y z
N MET A 1 -8.53 11.94 -42.02
CA MET A 1 -9.15 10.82 -41.27
C MET A 1 -8.13 10.01 -40.45
N GLU A 2 -6.92 9.75 -40.96
CA GLU A 2 -5.89 9.00 -40.20
C GLU A 2 -5.31 9.74 -38.98
N SER A 3 -5.14 11.07 -39.02
CA SER A 3 -4.67 11.84 -37.86
C SER A 3 -5.68 11.86 -36.70
N ILE A 4 -6.99 11.86 -37.02
CA ILE A 4 -8.08 11.81 -36.03
C ILE A 4 -8.16 10.41 -35.39
N ARG A 5 -8.00 9.33 -36.18
CA ARG A 5 -7.90 7.95 -35.66
C ARG A 5 -6.66 7.73 -34.79
N SER A 6 -5.52 8.32 -35.16
CA SER A 6 -4.28 8.30 -34.36
C SER A 6 -4.45 8.99 -33.00
N SER A 7 -5.06 10.18 -32.98
CA SER A 7 -5.33 10.94 -31.76
C SER A 7 -6.32 10.23 -30.82
N SER A 8 -7.40 9.68 -31.36
CA SER A 8 -8.41 8.90 -30.62
C SER A 8 -7.85 7.60 -30.02
N LYS A 9 -6.96 6.90 -30.73
CA LYS A 9 -6.33 5.67 -30.22
C LYS A 9 -5.41 5.95 -29.02
N ASN A 10 -4.74 7.11 -29.04
CA ASN A 10 -3.88 7.54 -27.93
C ASN A 10 -4.70 7.97 -26.69
N SER A 11 -5.89 8.56 -26.87
CA SER A 11 -6.75 8.93 -25.73
C SER A 11 -7.37 7.70 -25.04
N LEU A 12 -7.82 6.70 -25.81
CA LEU A 12 -8.35 5.45 -25.26
C LEU A 12 -7.29 4.67 -24.46
N LEU A 13 -6.06 4.60 -24.98
CA LEU A 13 -4.95 3.97 -24.26
C LEU A 13 -4.65 4.72 -22.95
N TYR A 14 -4.66 6.04 -22.97
CA TYR A 14 -4.45 6.86 -21.77
C TYR A 14 -5.51 6.60 -20.70
N ILE A 15 -6.79 6.58 -21.09
CA ILE A 15 -7.90 6.25 -20.18
C ILE A 15 -7.73 4.84 -19.60
N PHE A 16 -7.34 3.87 -20.43
CA PHE A 16 -7.11 2.50 -20.01
C PHE A 16 -5.95 2.37 -19.01
N GLU A 17 -4.88 3.16 -19.15
CA GLU A 17 -3.79 3.20 -18.17
C GLU A 17 -4.26 3.75 -16.81
N TYR A 18 -5.09 4.81 -16.79
CA TYR A 18 -5.71 5.31 -15.56
C TYR A 18 -6.63 4.28 -14.91
N PHE A 19 -7.48 3.64 -15.71
CA PHE A 19 -8.34 2.56 -15.24
C PHE A 19 -7.51 1.42 -14.64
N THR A 20 -6.41 1.04 -15.29
CA THR A 20 -5.54 -0.04 -14.80
C THR A 20 -4.94 0.30 -13.42
N VAL A 21 -4.41 1.51 -13.24
CA VAL A 21 -3.87 1.93 -11.93
C VAL A 21 -4.97 2.09 -10.89
N PHE A 22 -6.16 2.53 -11.30
CA PHE A 22 -7.33 2.57 -10.42
C PHE A 22 -7.69 1.16 -9.91
N ILE A 23 -7.69 0.13 -10.76
CA ILE A 23 -7.88 -1.26 -10.32
C ILE A 23 -6.79 -1.67 -9.31
N VAL A 24 -5.54 -1.30 -9.52
CA VAL A 24 -4.45 -1.58 -8.55
C VAL A 24 -4.73 -0.93 -7.18
N ILE A 25 -5.18 0.33 -7.17
CA ILE A 25 -5.52 1.07 -5.95
C ILE A 25 -6.74 0.45 -5.28
N PHE A 26 -7.79 0.16 -6.05
CA PHE A 26 -9.05 -0.41 -5.57
C PHE A 26 -8.82 -1.78 -4.89
N TYR A 27 -8.05 -2.67 -5.52
CA TYR A 27 -7.72 -3.98 -4.93
C TYR A 27 -6.81 -3.87 -3.71
N ALA A 28 -5.89 -2.91 -3.70
CA ALA A 28 -5.08 -2.65 -2.51
C ALA A 28 -5.91 -2.09 -1.34
N GLY A 29 -7.02 -1.40 -1.64
CA GLY A 29 -7.95 -0.82 -0.66
C GLY A 29 -8.80 -1.83 0.12
N LYS A 30 -8.87 -3.11 -0.30
CA LYS A 30 -9.45 -4.25 0.45
C LYS A 30 -10.80 -4.00 1.16
N ALA A 31 -11.61 -3.06 0.66
CA ALA A 31 -12.81 -2.60 1.34
C ALA A 31 -14.06 -3.46 1.04
N SER A 32 -13.93 -4.56 0.28
CA SER A 32 -15.02 -5.51 0.02
C SER A 32 -14.54 -6.92 -0.30
N LEU A 33 -15.45 -7.89 -0.18
CA LEU A 33 -15.20 -9.29 -0.58
C LEU A 33 -14.80 -9.41 -2.05
N PHE A 34 -15.35 -8.55 -2.91
CA PHE A 34 -15.01 -8.50 -4.34
C PHE A 34 -13.51 -8.25 -4.56
N VAL A 35 -12.93 -7.25 -3.88
CA VAL A 35 -11.49 -6.96 -4.01
C VAL A 35 -10.62 -7.96 -3.24
N GLY A 36 -11.16 -8.61 -2.20
CA GLY A 36 -10.52 -9.72 -1.50
C GLY A 36 -10.32 -10.97 -2.37
N ALA A 37 -11.03 -11.09 -3.50
CA ALA A 37 -10.99 -12.24 -4.40
C ALA A 37 -9.60 -12.63 -4.89
N ILE A 38 -8.68 -11.67 -5.01
CA ILE A 38 -7.32 -11.94 -5.49
C ILE A 38 -6.51 -12.79 -4.50
N GLU A 39 -6.88 -12.77 -3.23
CA GLU A 39 -6.26 -13.58 -2.16
C GLU A 39 -7.18 -14.75 -1.75
N SER A 40 -8.50 -14.54 -1.80
CA SER A 40 -9.48 -15.54 -1.35
C SER A 40 -9.89 -16.55 -2.42
N TRP A 41 -9.83 -16.17 -3.71
CA TRP A 41 -10.46 -16.85 -4.84
C TRP A 41 -11.97 -17.11 -4.66
N ALA A 42 -12.59 -16.43 -3.69
CA ALA A 42 -13.98 -16.66 -3.32
C ALA A 42 -15.00 -16.00 -4.27
N ASN A 43 -14.57 -15.00 -5.04
CA ASN A 43 -15.41 -14.30 -6.00
C ASN A 43 -14.78 -14.36 -7.41
N PRO A 44 -15.31 -15.19 -8.33
CA PRO A 44 -14.73 -15.36 -9.67
C PRO A 44 -14.65 -14.06 -10.48
N ILE A 45 -15.69 -13.22 -10.42
CA ILE A 45 -15.73 -11.94 -11.14
C ILE A 45 -14.67 -10.99 -10.59
N GLY A 46 -14.57 -10.92 -9.26
CA GLY A 46 -13.52 -10.18 -8.56
C GLY A 46 -12.11 -10.69 -8.87
N LEU A 47 -11.93 -11.95 -9.26
CA LEU A 47 -10.63 -12.47 -9.70
C LEU A 47 -10.36 -12.16 -11.17
N MET A 48 -11.38 -12.25 -12.04
CA MET A 48 -11.24 -12.04 -13.49
C MET A 48 -10.92 -10.59 -13.86
N LEU A 49 -11.48 -9.61 -13.15
CA LEU A 49 -11.28 -8.19 -13.46
C LEU A 49 -9.80 -7.78 -13.55
N PRO A 50 -8.93 -8.03 -12.53
CA PRO A 50 -7.52 -7.71 -12.62
C PRO A 50 -6.79 -8.57 -13.66
N ILE A 51 -7.14 -9.86 -13.81
CA ILE A 51 -6.52 -10.74 -14.82
C ILE A 51 -6.74 -10.18 -16.23
N LEU A 52 -7.98 -9.86 -16.59
CA LEU A 52 -8.33 -9.32 -17.90
C LEU A 52 -7.69 -7.95 -18.14
N THR A 53 -7.74 -7.07 -17.14
CA THR A 53 -7.20 -5.71 -17.24
C THR A 53 -5.69 -5.74 -17.44
N PHE A 54 -4.95 -6.49 -16.62
CA PHE A 54 -3.49 -6.55 -16.72
C PHE A 54 -3.02 -7.37 -17.92
N GLY A 55 -3.75 -8.43 -18.30
CA GLY A 55 -3.48 -9.17 -19.54
C GLY A 55 -3.66 -8.31 -20.78
N ALA A 56 -4.75 -7.54 -20.86
CA ALA A 56 -4.96 -6.58 -21.94
C ALA A 56 -3.87 -5.49 -21.96
N LEU A 57 -3.47 -4.95 -20.82
CA LEU A 57 -2.36 -3.99 -20.75
C LEU A 57 -1.06 -4.60 -21.29
N ALA A 58 -0.72 -5.82 -20.88
CA ALA A 58 0.49 -6.51 -21.32
C ALA A 58 0.50 -6.70 -22.85
N PHE A 59 -0.64 -7.11 -23.41
CA PHE A 59 -0.81 -7.28 -24.86
C PHE A 59 -0.70 -5.95 -25.60
N MET A 60 -1.44 -4.92 -25.17
CA MET A 60 -1.44 -3.59 -25.79
C MET A 60 -0.06 -2.91 -25.77
N LYS A 61 0.76 -3.21 -24.75
CA LYS A 61 2.11 -2.63 -24.57
C LYS A 61 3.24 -3.52 -25.06
N GLY A 62 2.94 -4.74 -25.56
CA GLY A 62 3.95 -5.69 -26.02
C GLY A 62 4.99 -6.01 -24.96
N ILE A 63 4.55 -6.36 -23.74
CA ILE A 63 5.45 -6.58 -22.60
C ILE A 63 6.20 -7.91 -22.74
N HIS A 64 7.52 -7.83 -22.60
CA HIS A 64 8.42 -8.98 -22.58
C HIS A 64 9.07 -9.13 -21.21
N PHE A 65 9.26 -10.38 -20.79
CA PHE A 65 9.93 -10.72 -19.54
C PHE A 65 11.45 -10.73 -19.74
N ASN A 66 12.16 -9.89 -18.99
CA ASN A 66 13.61 -9.86 -19.04
C ASN A 66 14.23 -10.90 -18.10
N TYR A 67 15.55 -11.10 -18.22
CA TYR A 67 16.29 -12.07 -17.41
C TYR A 67 16.17 -11.83 -15.89
N LYS A 68 16.04 -10.58 -15.42
CA LYS A 68 15.88 -10.28 -14.00
C LYS A 68 14.54 -10.78 -13.46
N PHE A 69 13.48 -10.62 -14.25
CA PHE A 69 12.16 -11.13 -13.90
C PHE A 69 12.12 -12.65 -13.97
N ILE A 70 12.74 -13.26 -14.99
CA ILE A 70 12.87 -14.72 -15.05
C ILE A 70 13.60 -15.25 -13.82
N LEU A 71 14.69 -14.60 -13.39
CA LEU A 71 15.42 -14.96 -12.17
C LEU A 71 14.55 -14.85 -10.91
N LEU A 72 13.70 -13.83 -10.80
CA LEU A 72 12.71 -13.71 -9.72
C LEU A 72 11.77 -14.93 -9.69
N ILE A 73 11.17 -15.26 -10.84
CA ILE A 73 10.23 -16.37 -10.94
C ILE A 73 10.91 -17.71 -10.65
N SER A 74 12.10 -17.94 -11.21
CA SER A 74 12.89 -19.15 -10.93
C SER A 74 13.25 -19.26 -9.45
N GLY A 75 13.69 -18.16 -8.82
CA GLY A 75 13.96 -18.13 -7.38
C GLY A 75 12.73 -18.42 -6.53
N TYR A 76 11.55 -17.91 -6.93
CA TYR A 76 10.29 -18.18 -6.24
C TYR A 76 9.81 -19.64 -6.42
N ILE A 77 10.03 -20.23 -7.59
CA ILE A 77 9.78 -21.66 -7.84
C ILE A 77 10.68 -22.52 -6.96
N ILE A 78 11.99 -22.22 -6.91
CA ILE A 78 12.94 -22.91 -6.04
C ILE A 78 12.52 -22.80 -4.57
N TYR A 79 12.13 -21.61 -4.12
CA TYR A 79 11.58 -21.40 -2.78
C TYR A 79 10.36 -22.29 -2.51
N THR A 80 9.45 -22.40 -3.48
CA THR A 80 8.24 -23.22 -3.34
C THR A 80 8.58 -24.71 -3.26
N ILE A 81 9.50 -25.19 -4.09
CA ILE A 81 10.01 -26.57 -4.01
C ILE A 81 10.63 -26.84 -2.64
N ALA A 82 11.48 -25.94 -2.15
CA ALA A 82 12.09 -26.06 -0.83
C ALA A 82 11.04 -26.09 0.31
N SER A 83 10.01 -25.23 0.22
CA SER A 83 8.88 -25.25 1.17
C SER A 83 8.15 -26.59 1.14
N THR A 84 7.83 -27.10 -0.04
CA THR A 84 7.14 -28.39 -0.20
C THR A 84 7.96 -29.56 0.32
N ILE A 85 9.27 -29.58 0.09
CA ILE A 85 10.16 -30.62 0.65
C ILE A 85 10.18 -30.55 2.18
N LYS A 86 10.31 -29.35 2.77
CA LYS A 86 10.37 -29.17 4.23
C LYS A 86 9.09 -29.64 4.93
N PHE A 87 7.94 -29.34 4.37
CA PHE A 87 6.65 -29.57 5.02
C PHE A 87 5.91 -30.81 4.50
N GLY A 88 6.45 -31.50 3.48
CA GLY A 88 5.86 -32.72 2.92
C GLY A 88 4.52 -32.53 2.19
N ALA A 89 4.10 -31.28 1.96
CA ALA A 89 2.83 -30.95 1.31
C ALA A 89 2.98 -29.76 0.36
N ILE A 90 2.15 -29.73 -0.69
CA ILE A 90 2.09 -28.62 -1.63
C ILE A 90 0.88 -27.73 -1.30
N HIS A 91 1.07 -26.41 -1.39
CA HIS A 91 0.00 -25.42 -1.27
C HIS A 91 -0.14 -24.61 -2.57
N PRO A 92 -0.82 -25.15 -3.60
CA PRO A 92 -0.85 -24.56 -4.94
C PRO A 92 -1.48 -23.16 -4.96
N ARG A 93 -2.49 -22.92 -4.12
CA ARG A 93 -3.15 -21.62 -4.04
C ARG A 93 -2.22 -20.53 -3.52
N PHE A 94 -1.45 -20.82 -2.48
CA PHE A 94 -0.43 -19.90 -1.97
C PHE A 94 0.56 -19.53 -3.08
N PHE A 95 1.12 -20.56 -3.74
CA PHE A 95 2.05 -20.38 -4.85
C PHE A 95 1.48 -19.50 -5.96
N ALA A 96 0.28 -19.84 -6.44
CA ALA A 96 -0.38 -19.14 -7.53
C ALA A 96 -0.67 -17.67 -7.19
N ILE A 97 -1.11 -17.35 -5.97
CA ILE A 97 -1.41 -15.97 -5.56
C ILE A 97 -0.17 -15.07 -5.68
N TYR A 98 0.98 -15.49 -5.15
CA TYR A 98 2.19 -14.67 -5.21
C TYR A 98 2.79 -14.63 -6.61
N LEU A 99 2.72 -15.73 -7.37
CA LEU A 99 3.12 -15.76 -8.77
C LEU A 99 2.32 -14.74 -9.59
N ILE A 100 1.00 -14.73 -9.45
CA ILE A 100 0.11 -13.76 -10.09
C ILE A 100 0.48 -12.33 -9.68
N LYS A 101 0.70 -12.08 -8.39
CA LYS A 101 1.09 -10.75 -7.90
C LYS A 101 2.43 -10.29 -8.47
N PHE A 102 3.43 -11.16 -8.60
CA PHE A 102 4.71 -10.84 -9.24
C PHE A 102 4.55 -10.48 -10.71
N ILE A 103 3.78 -11.29 -11.45
CA ILE A 103 3.49 -11.04 -12.87
C ILE A 103 2.77 -9.71 -13.04
N PHE A 104 1.72 -9.46 -12.26
CA PHE A 104 0.95 -8.22 -12.34
C PHE A 104 1.80 -7.00 -12.00
N ALA A 105 2.55 -7.04 -10.90
CA ALA A 105 3.44 -5.95 -10.52
C ALA A 105 4.45 -5.66 -11.64
N TYR A 106 5.07 -6.69 -12.23
CA TYR A 106 6.01 -6.53 -13.36
C TYR A 106 5.33 -5.92 -14.60
N ILE A 107 4.17 -6.41 -15.00
CA ILE A 107 3.41 -5.88 -16.16
C ILE A 107 3.15 -4.38 -15.97
N ILE A 108 2.68 -3.97 -14.80
CA ILE A 108 2.35 -2.57 -14.50
C ILE A 108 3.59 -1.69 -14.61
N ILE A 109 4.69 -2.04 -13.94
CA ILE A 109 5.92 -1.23 -13.94
C ILE A 109 6.63 -1.23 -15.30
N ALA A 110 6.64 -2.35 -16.02
CA ALA A 110 7.26 -2.43 -17.35
C ALA A 110 6.47 -1.61 -18.38
N SER A 111 5.13 -1.60 -18.26
CA SER A 111 4.22 -0.85 -19.13
C SER A 111 4.22 0.65 -18.88
N LEU A 112 4.08 1.06 -17.61
CA LEU A 112 3.82 2.45 -17.23
C LEU A 112 5.09 3.19 -16.80
N ARG A 113 6.11 2.48 -16.30
CA ARG A 113 7.38 3.05 -15.83
C ARG A 113 7.15 4.23 -14.88
N ILE A 114 7.79 5.37 -15.12
CA ILE A 114 7.61 6.60 -14.32
C ILE A 114 6.20 7.17 -14.37
N ARG A 115 5.40 6.85 -15.41
CA ARG A 115 4.01 7.33 -15.51
C ARG A 115 3.12 6.68 -14.47
N PHE A 116 3.45 5.48 -13.98
CA PHE A 116 2.75 4.85 -12.86
C PHE A 116 2.61 5.80 -11.67
N PHE A 117 3.72 6.45 -11.27
CA PHE A 117 3.75 7.38 -10.15
C PHE A 117 2.86 8.60 -10.39
N ARG A 118 2.84 9.14 -11.62
CA ARG A 118 1.96 10.26 -11.98
C ARG A 118 0.48 9.87 -11.89
N ILE A 119 0.12 8.75 -12.50
CA ILE A 119 -1.27 8.27 -12.52
C ILE A 119 -1.74 7.94 -11.10
N TYR A 120 -0.90 7.28 -10.30
CA TYR A 120 -1.19 7.00 -8.90
C TYR A 120 -1.46 8.29 -8.11
N GLU A 121 -0.58 9.28 -8.23
CA GLU A 121 -0.74 10.57 -7.55
C GLU A 121 -2.06 11.27 -7.95
N ASP A 122 -2.35 11.33 -9.25
CA ASP A 122 -3.58 11.96 -9.77
C ASP A 122 -4.84 11.26 -9.24
N LEU A 123 -4.86 9.91 -9.26
CA LEU A 123 -6.01 9.14 -8.76
C LEU A 123 -6.21 9.31 -7.25
N ILE A 124 -5.14 9.24 -6.46
CA ILE A 124 -5.24 9.48 -5.01
C ILE A 124 -5.67 10.92 -4.73
N TYR A 125 -5.26 11.90 -5.55
CA TYR A 125 -5.70 13.29 -5.38
C TYR A 125 -7.22 13.43 -5.50
N TYR A 126 -7.82 12.87 -6.55
CA TYR A 126 -9.27 12.90 -6.71
C TYR A 126 -10.00 12.09 -5.64
N LEU A 127 -9.48 10.93 -5.25
CA LEU A 127 -10.05 10.13 -4.16
C LEU A 127 -9.98 10.87 -2.82
N CYS A 128 -8.93 11.65 -2.56
CA CYS A 128 -8.82 12.51 -1.39
C CYS A 128 -9.85 13.66 -1.40
N ILE A 129 -10.09 14.30 -2.56
CA ILE A 129 -11.14 15.32 -2.67
C ILE A 129 -12.50 14.72 -2.35
N ILE A 130 -12.85 13.58 -2.97
CA ILE A 130 -14.13 12.88 -2.72
C ILE A 130 -14.24 12.52 -1.24
N ALA A 131 -13.18 11.95 -0.67
CA ALA A 131 -13.14 11.55 0.73
C ALA A 131 -13.30 12.74 1.68
N LEU A 132 -12.70 13.90 1.40
CA LEU A 132 -12.88 15.10 2.21
C LEU A 132 -14.32 15.60 2.18
N VAL A 133 -14.92 15.69 0.99
CA VAL A 133 -16.32 16.12 0.83
C VAL A 133 -17.26 15.18 1.58
N PHE A 134 -17.13 13.86 1.35
CA PHE A 134 -18.01 12.87 1.97
C PHE A 134 -17.80 12.82 3.48
N TRP A 135 -16.56 12.91 3.96
CA TRP A 135 -16.26 12.98 5.38
C TRP A 135 -16.85 14.22 6.05
N THR A 136 -16.77 15.38 5.41
CA THR A 136 -17.40 16.61 5.93
C THR A 136 -18.92 16.45 6.04
N ILE A 137 -19.58 15.94 4.99
CA ILE A 137 -21.03 15.72 5.02
C ILE A 137 -21.41 14.69 6.10
N GLN A 138 -20.64 13.60 6.23
CA GLN A 138 -20.84 12.57 7.24
C GLN A 138 -20.77 13.14 8.66
N ASN A 139 -19.89 14.10 8.94
CA ASN A 139 -19.81 14.70 10.27
C ASN A 139 -20.91 15.74 10.53
N ILE A 140 -21.49 16.35 9.48
CA ILE A 140 -22.57 17.35 9.63
C ILE A 140 -23.96 16.68 9.74
N ILE A 141 -24.23 15.68 8.90
CA ILE A 141 -25.52 14.95 8.83
C ILE A 141 -25.29 13.43 8.75
N PRO A 142 -24.78 12.78 9.81
CA PRO A 142 -24.33 11.39 9.75
C PRO A 142 -25.41 10.41 9.31
N VAL A 143 -26.57 10.40 9.97
CA VAL A 143 -27.61 9.39 9.71
C VAL A 143 -28.20 9.53 8.30
N PRO A 144 -28.70 10.71 7.86
CA PRO A 144 -29.23 10.83 6.50
C PRO A 144 -28.19 10.52 5.42
N PHE A 145 -26.94 10.91 5.63
CA PHE A 145 -25.88 10.70 4.65
C PHE A 145 -25.47 9.23 4.52
N ILE A 146 -25.37 8.50 5.64
CA ILE A 146 -25.06 7.07 5.63
C ILE A 146 -26.17 6.28 4.92
N GLU A 147 -27.44 6.56 5.22
CA GLU A 147 -28.57 5.91 4.54
C GLU A 147 -28.62 6.25 3.04
N PHE A 148 -28.32 7.50 2.66
CA PHE A 148 -28.19 7.87 1.26
C PHE A 148 -27.07 7.08 0.57
N LEU A 149 -25.87 7.02 1.17
CA LEU A 149 -24.73 6.32 0.60
C LEU A 149 -24.94 4.80 0.48
N ARG A 150 -25.77 4.21 1.35
CA ARG A 150 -26.07 2.76 1.30
C ARG A 150 -26.70 2.33 -0.03
N ASN A 151 -27.42 3.23 -0.71
CA ASN A 151 -27.95 2.97 -2.06
C ASN A 151 -26.85 2.74 -3.13
N PHE A 152 -25.61 3.12 -2.82
CA PHE A 152 -24.45 2.97 -3.69
C PHE A 152 -23.47 1.91 -3.16
N GLU A 153 -23.92 1.02 -2.27
CA GLU A 153 -23.11 -0.09 -1.77
C GLU A 153 -22.62 -0.97 -2.92
N PHE A 154 -21.30 -1.14 -2.99
CA PHE A 154 -20.64 -2.00 -3.94
C PHE A 154 -20.23 -3.31 -3.29
N SER A 155 -20.86 -4.40 -3.75
CA SER A 155 -20.65 -5.77 -3.27
C SER A 155 -20.90 -5.89 -1.77
N THR A 156 -22.07 -6.41 -1.41
CA THR A 156 -22.45 -6.66 -0.01
C THR A 156 -21.31 -7.34 0.76
N GLN A 157 -20.90 -6.73 1.86
CA GLN A 157 -20.14 -7.47 2.86
C GLN A 157 -21.07 -8.60 3.31
N GLY A 158 -20.62 -9.86 3.25
CA GLY A 158 -21.43 -10.96 3.80
C GLY A 158 -21.72 -10.73 5.31
N PRO A 159 -22.27 -11.72 6.02
CA PRO A 159 -22.48 -11.63 7.48
C PRO A 159 -21.17 -11.60 8.32
N VAL A 160 -20.07 -11.12 7.74
CA VAL A 160 -18.72 -11.19 8.26
C VAL A 160 -18.46 -10.00 9.17
N LYS A 161 -18.09 -10.30 10.42
CA LYS A 161 -17.53 -9.34 11.38
C LYS A 161 -16.30 -8.66 10.77
N GLY A 162 -16.25 -7.34 10.76
CA GLY A 162 -15.18 -6.61 10.09
C GLY A 162 -15.24 -5.09 10.27
N ASN A 163 -14.15 -4.42 9.87
CA ASN A 163 -14.00 -2.97 10.05
C ASN A 163 -14.90 -2.15 9.11
N VAL A 164 -15.51 -2.77 8.11
CA VAL A 164 -16.31 -2.14 7.05
C VAL A 164 -17.77 -2.54 7.21
N ASP A 165 -18.68 -1.55 7.26
CA ASP A 165 -20.12 -1.78 7.09
C ASP A 165 -20.41 -1.93 5.59
N PHE A 166 -20.11 -0.90 4.80
CA PHE A 166 -20.18 -0.96 3.34
C PHE A 166 -19.18 -0.02 2.67
N ASN A 167 -18.96 -0.24 1.37
CA ASN A 167 -18.05 0.57 0.54
C ASN A 167 -18.73 0.91 -0.79
N THR A 168 -18.55 2.14 -1.27
CA THR A 168 -19.13 2.64 -2.52
C THR A 168 -18.10 2.69 -3.66
N ILE A 169 -17.06 1.85 -3.60
CA ILE A 169 -15.81 1.91 -4.39
C ILE A 169 -14.90 3.08 -3.97
N VAL A 170 -15.45 4.28 -3.81
CA VAL A 170 -14.68 5.52 -3.58
C VAL A 170 -14.72 6.00 -2.13
N TYR A 171 -15.65 5.50 -1.32
CA TYR A 171 -15.77 5.84 0.09
C TYR A 171 -16.27 4.65 0.92
N THR A 172 -15.75 4.50 2.13
CA THR A 172 -16.05 3.41 3.06
C THR A 172 -16.72 3.96 4.29
N ILE A 173 -17.85 3.36 4.66
CA ILE A 173 -18.47 3.55 5.97
C ILE A 173 -17.97 2.44 6.90
N PRO A 174 -17.22 2.79 7.97
CA PRO A 174 -16.80 1.80 8.96
C PRO A 174 -17.98 1.21 9.73
N ASN A 175 -17.81 -0.02 10.21
CA ASN A 175 -18.77 -0.62 11.13
C ASN A 175 -18.60 -0.02 12.53
N PHE A 176 -19.34 1.05 12.83
CA PHE A 176 -19.24 1.79 14.09
C PHE A 176 -19.65 0.97 15.32
N LYS A 177 -20.47 -0.07 15.15
CA LYS A 177 -20.89 -0.96 16.24
C LYS A 177 -19.76 -1.91 16.65
N GLU A 178 -19.06 -2.48 15.67
CA GLU A 178 -17.97 -3.42 15.92
C GLU A 178 -16.64 -2.73 16.20
N VAL A 179 -16.41 -1.54 15.65
CA VAL A 179 -15.17 -0.78 15.81
C VAL A 179 -15.44 0.66 16.28
N PRO A 180 -15.83 0.86 17.56
CA PRO A 180 -16.12 2.20 18.11
C PRO A 180 -14.94 3.18 17.98
N LYS A 181 -13.70 2.67 17.94
CA LYS A 181 -12.45 3.43 17.75
C LYS A 181 -12.33 4.18 16.40
N THR A 182 -13.33 4.03 15.53
CA THR A 182 -13.49 4.81 14.30
C THR A 182 -14.21 6.14 14.54
N ILE A 183 -14.73 6.37 15.75
CA ILE A 183 -15.27 7.64 16.24
C ILE A 183 -14.29 8.20 17.28
N MET A 184 -13.97 9.50 17.18
CA MET A 184 -13.13 10.22 18.13
C MET A 184 -13.99 11.13 19.02
N HIS A 185 -13.65 11.19 20.31
CA HIS A 185 -14.25 12.13 21.26
C HIS A 185 -13.30 13.31 21.50
N LEU A 186 -13.65 14.48 20.95
CA LEU A 186 -12.91 15.74 21.11
C LEU A 186 -13.73 16.68 21.98
N GLY A 187 -13.46 16.69 23.30
CA GLY A 187 -14.09 17.63 24.23
C GLY A 187 -15.63 17.60 24.23
N GLY A 188 -16.22 16.41 24.09
CA GLY A 188 -17.67 16.20 24.02
C GLY A 188 -18.26 16.11 22.61
N ILE A 189 -17.48 16.44 21.56
CA ILE A 189 -17.90 16.31 20.17
C ILE A 189 -17.43 14.94 19.61
N GLN A 190 -18.33 14.21 18.96
CA GLN A 190 -18.01 12.99 18.24
C GLN A 190 -17.64 13.31 16.80
N VAL A 191 -16.46 12.87 16.37
CA VAL A 191 -15.94 13.07 15.01
C VAL A 191 -15.60 11.71 14.40
N PHE A 192 -16.18 11.41 13.25
CA PHE A 192 -15.87 10.19 12.51
C PHE A 192 -14.48 10.27 11.89
N ARG A 193 -13.74 9.16 11.85
CA ARG A 193 -12.44 9.09 11.20
C ARG A 193 -12.60 8.80 9.71
N ASN A 194 -11.82 9.50 8.86
CA ASN A 194 -11.93 9.37 7.41
C ASN A 194 -11.24 8.08 6.91
N ALA A 195 -12.03 7.14 6.38
CA ALA A 195 -11.54 5.90 5.76
C ALA A 195 -11.30 6.02 4.25
N GLY A 196 -11.75 7.10 3.60
CA GLY A 196 -11.71 7.23 2.14
C GLY A 196 -12.21 5.96 1.45
N PHE A 197 -11.56 5.53 0.38
CA PHE A 197 -11.89 4.30 -0.34
C PHE A 197 -11.37 3.02 0.33
N ALA A 198 -10.53 3.13 1.36
CA ALA A 198 -9.86 1.98 1.97
C ALA A 198 -10.73 1.34 3.06
N TRP A 199 -10.39 0.12 3.46
CA TRP A 199 -11.14 -0.62 4.48
C TRP A 199 -11.11 0.02 5.88
N GLU A 200 -10.16 0.91 6.17
CA GLU A 200 -10.10 1.64 7.44
C GLU A 200 -9.28 2.95 7.31
N PRO A 201 -9.46 3.92 8.24
CA PRO A 201 -8.70 5.19 8.24
C PRO A 201 -7.19 5.00 8.28
N GLY A 202 -6.73 3.98 9.01
CA GLY A 202 -5.33 3.64 9.08
C GLY A 202 -4.75 3.21 7.74
N GLY A 203 -5.47 2.38 6.98
CA GLY A 203 -5.08 1.90 5.67
C GLY A 203 -5.03 3.06 4.68
N PHE A 204 -6.08 3.89 4.66
CA PHE A 204 -6.16 5.08 3.80
C PHE A 204 -4.97 6.02 3.98
N ALA A 205 -4.58 6.28 5.24
CA ALA A 205 -3.42 7.10 5.57
C ALA A 205 -2.11 6.61 4.93
N THR A 206 -1.95 5.32 4.65
CA THR A 206 -0.75 4.80 3.97
C THR A 206 -0.72 5.11 2.48
N PHE A 207 -1.89 5.07 1.81
CA PHE A 207 -2.01 5.49 0.41
C PHE A 207 -1.69 6.97 0.26
N ILE A 208 -2.22 7.80 1.18
CA ILE A 208 -1.97 9.24 1.19
C ILE A 208 -0.49 9.53 1.43
N ASN A 209 0.14 8.92 2.43
CA ASN A 209 1.57 9.09 2.68
C ASN A 209 2.44 8.68 1.49
N LEU A 210 2.10 7.58 0.83
CA LEU A 210 2.77 7.17 -0.40
C LEU A 210 2.57 8.21 -1.52
N ALA A 211 1.37 8.79 -1.64
CA ALA A 211 1.10 9.86 -2.62
C ALA A 211 1.86 11.15 -2.30
N ILE A 212 1.98 11.53 -1.04
CA ILE A 212 2.81 12.66 -0.58
C ILE A 212 4.27 12.40 -0.95
N LEU A 213 4.80 11.21 -0.64
CA LEU A 213 6.18 10.84 -0.97
C LEU A 213 6.43 10.93 -2.49
N ILE A 214 5.54 10.35 -3.29
CA ILE A 214 5.63 10.38 -4.75
C ILE A 214 5.55 11.81 -5.28
N ASN A 215 4.60 12.61 -4.80
CA ASN A 215 4.42 14.00 -5.20
C ASN A 215 5.68 14.84 -4.89
N LEU A 216 6.27 14.69 -3.70
CA LEU A 216 7.50 15.39 -3.33
C LEU A 216 8.67 14.97 -4.22
N ILE A 217 8.85 13.67 -4.46
CA ILE A 217 9.90 13.16 -5.35
C ILE A 217 9.74 13.72 -6.77
N ARG A 218 8.52 13.65 -7.32
CA ARG A 218 8.21 14.10 -8.68
C ARG A 218 8.38 15.60 -8.88
N ASN A 219 8.06 16.40 -7.86
CA ASN A 219 8.19 17.84 -7.87
C ASN A 219 9.55 18.34 -7.35
N ASN A 220 10.57 17.47 -7.28
CA ASN A 220 11.92 17.79 -6.80
C ASN A 220 11.93 18.53 -5.45
N MET A 221 11.09 18.08 -4.52
CA MET A 221 10.92 18.69 -3.19
C MET A 221 10.41 20.14 -3.22
N SER A 222 9.68 20.54 -4.26
CA SER A 222 8.96 21.82 -4.29
C SER A 222 7.55 21.66 -3.74
N ILE A 223 7.22 22.46 -2.73
CA ILE A 223 5.88 22.53 -2.11
C ILE A 223 5.12 23.81 -2.48
N ASN A 224 5.81 24.82 -3.03
CA ASN A 224 5.19 26.09 -3.38
C ASN A 224 4.15 25.89 -4.48
N SER A 225 2.91 26.33 -4.23
CA SER A 225 1.78 26.17 -5.15
C SER A 225 1.41 24.71 -5.49
N ASN A 226 1.86 23.74 -4.68
CA ASN A 226 1.60 22.33 -4.90
C ASN A 226 0.23 21.93 -4.30
N LYS A 227 -0.84 22.13 -5.07
CA LYS A 227 -2.23 21.85 -4.64
C LYS A 227 -2.43 20.39 -4.21
N HIS A 228 -1.77 19.45 -4.88
CA HIS A 228 -1.86 18.03 -4.56
C HIS A 228 -1.33 17.76 -3.15
N PHE A 229 -0.15 18.30 -2.82
CA PHE A 229 0.46 18.16 -1.50
C PHE A 229 -0.49 18.62 -0.38
N PHE A 230 -1.09 19.81 -0.51
CA PHE A 230 -1.98 20.33 0.53
C PHE A 230 -3.26 19.50 0.68
N VAL A 231 -3.88 19.08 -0.42
CA VAL A 231 -5.04 18.17 -0.36
C VAL A 231 -4.70 16.87 0.33
N PHE A 232 -3.53 16.28 0.04
CA PHE A 232 -3.07 15.08 0.73
C PHE A 232 -2.86 15.31 2.23
N VAL A 233 -2.21 16.40 2.62
CA VAL A 233 -1.97 16.71 4.04
C VAL A 233 -3.28 16.93 4.80
N PHE A 234 -4.21 17.72 4.25
CA PHE A 234 -5.53 17.91 4.88
C PHE A 234 -6.30 16.60 4.99
N THR A 235 -6.31 15.79 3.94
CA THR A 235 -6.96 14.47 3.99
C THR A 235 -6.30 13.57 5.03
N LEU A 236 -4.97 13.56 5.10
CA LEU A 236 -4.23 12.79 6.10
C LEU A 236 -4.66 13.15 7.53
N ILE A 237 -4.83 14.44 7.82
CA ILE A 237 -5.31 14.93 9.13
C ILE A 237 -6.70 14.36 9.47
N THR A 238 -7.61 14.26 8.49
CA THR A 238 -8.96 13.69 8.74
C THR A 238 -8.96 12.19 9.01
N THR A 239 -7.87 11.46 8.71
CA THR A 239 -7.78 10.01 8.99
C THR A 239 -7.59 9.71 10.48
N PHE A 240 -7.04 10.68 11.23
CA PHE A 240 -6.65 10.51 12.63
C PHE A 240 -5.86 9.21 12.87
N SER A 241 -4.89 8.95 11.99
CA SER A 241 -4.10 7.72 12.00
C SER A 241 -2.74 7.96 12.63
N THR A 242 -2.49 7.39 13.80
CA THR A 242 -1.18 7.44 14.49
C THR A 242 -0.05 7.00 13.55
N THR A 243 -0.23 5.86 12.86
CA THR A 243 0.72 5.35 11.87
C THR A 243 0.89 6.32 10.70
N GLY A 244 -0.22 6.91 10.23
CA GLY A 244 -0.19 7.90 9.17
C GLY A 244 0.68 9.09 9.52
N TYR A 245 0.53 9.62 10.75
CA TYR A 245 1.32 10.75 11.23
C TYR A 245 2.77 10.38 11.48
N SER A 246 3.06 9.20 12.03
CA SER A 246 4.44 8.73 12.20
C SER A 246 5.18 8.59 10.86
N ILE A 247 4.53 8.06 9.82
CA ILE A 247 5.11 7.98 8.48
C ILE A 247 5.33 9.39 7.92
N PHE A 248 4.36 10.28 8.10
CA PHE A 248 4.45 11.66 7.61
C PHE A 248 5.62 12.43 8.25
N ILE A 249 5.91 12.21 9.53
CA ILE A 249 7.11 12.76 10.18
C ILE A 249 8.38 12.33 9.42
N ILE A 250 8.50 11.05 9.06
CA ILE A 250 9.66 10.57 8.29
C ILE A 250 9.70 11.19 6.89
N ILE A 251 8.55 11.42 6.25
CA ILE A 251 8.46 12.15 4.97
C ILE A 251 8.93 13.60 5.13
N ILE A 252 8.58 14.27 6.24
CA ILE A 252 9.06 15.63 6.50
C ILE A 252 10.58 15.62 6.72
N LEU A 253 11.12 14.65 7.47
CA LEU A 253 12.57 14.51 7.63
C LEU A 253 13.27 14.27 6.28
N PHE A 254 12.67 13.47 5.40
CA PHE A 254 13.16 13.24 4.05
C PHE A 254 13.14 14.51 3.19
N TYR A 255 12.07 15.29 3.27
CA TYR A 255 11.96 16.59 2.62
C TYR A 255 13.07 17.51 3.10
N ILE A 256 13.20 17.69 4.41
CA ILE A 256 14.22 18.53 5.05
C ILE A 256 15.64 18.12 4.62
N TYR A 257 15.93 16.82 4.60
CA TYR A 257 17.23 16.28 4.19
C TYR A 257 17.62 16.65 2.75
N ASN A 258 16.63 16.89 1.88
CA ASN A 258 16.85 17.30 0.50
C ASN A 258 16.68 18.82 0.28
N GLN A 259 16.56 19.61 1.34
CA GLN A 259 16.57 21.08 1.27
C GLN A 259 17.98 21.66 1.51
N HIS A 260 18.15 22.94 1.19
CA HIS A 260 19.33 23.70 1.59
C HIS A 260 19.44 23.80 3.13
N LEU A 261 20.68 23.78 3.65
CA LEU A 261 21.00 23.75 5.09
C LEU A 261 20.23 24.79 5.92
N ILE A 262 20.07 26.00 5.40
CA ILE A 262 19.39 27.08 6.13
C ILE A 262 17.90 26.79 6.34
N LYS A 263 17.21 26.17 5.36
CA LYS A 263 15.80 25.77 5.49
C LYS A 263 15.64 24.64 6.50
N MET A 264 16.62 23.75 6.58
CA MET A 264 16.62 22.64 7.54
C MET A 264 16.64 23.12 8.99
N VAL A 265 17.49 24.11 9.31
CA VAL A 265 17.59 24.67 10.68
C VAL A 265 16.27 25.31 11.12
N TRP A 266 15.58 26.03 10.24
CA TRP A 266 14.29 26.65 10.55
C TRP A 266 13.14 25.65 10.68
N MET A 267 13.17 24.54 9.95
CA MET A 267 12.08 23.54 9.97
C MET A 267 12.17 22.55 11.13
N ALA A 268 13.38 22.27 11.64
CA ALA A 268 13.58 21.32 12.74
C ALA A 268 12.73 21.61 14.00
N PRO A 269 12.67 22.84 14.54
CA PRO A 269 11.85 23.14 15.72
C PRO A 269 10.34 23.00 15.44
N ILE A 270 9.89 23.34 14.22
CA ILE A 270 8.48 23.20 13.82
C ILE A 270 8.08 21.71 13.82
N VAL A 271 8.93 20.83 13.30
CA VAL A 271 8.71 19.39 13.31
C VAL A 271 8.69 18.84 14.73
N LEU A 272 9.59 19.31 15.59
CA LEU A 272 9.63 18.91 17.00
C LEU A 272 8.32 19.29 17.71
N ILE A 273 7.87 20.53 17.56
CA ILE A 273 6.62 21.02 18.16
C ILE A 273 5.42 20.22 17.62
N ALA A 274 5.32 20.06 16.30
CA ALA A 274 4.23 19.30 15.68
C ALA A 274 4.20 17.84 16.16
N THR A 275 5.38 17.22 16.31
CA THR A 275 5.51 15.87 16.84
C THR A 275 5.01 15.80 18.28
N THR A 276 5.46 16.72 19.14
CA THR A 276 5.01 16.79 20.54
C THR A 276 3.50 16.99 20.64
N LEU A 277 2.92 17.87 19.84
CA LEU A 277 1.46 18.10 19.79
C LEU A 277 0.69 16.87 19.31
N ILE A 278 1.22 16.10 18.36
CA ILE A 278 0.57 14.85 17.96
C ILE A 278 0.51 13.88 19.13
N PHE A 279 1.56 13.77 19.93
CA PHE A 279 1.60 12.88 21.11
C PHE A 279 0.64 13.28 22.23
N THR A 280 0.15 14.53 22.27
CA THR A 280 -0.84 14.97 23.27
C THR A 280 -2.30 14.71 22.86
N LEU A 281 -2.56 14.29 21.61
CA LEU A 281 -3.93 14.10 21.13
C LEU A 281 -4.63 12.89 21.79
N PRO A 282 -5.95 12.95 22.05
CA PRO A 282 -6.68 11.92 22.79
C PRO A 282 -6.51 10.50 22.23
N PHE A 283 -6.55 10.33 20.90
CA PHE A 283 -6.39 9.01 20.27
C PHE A 283 -4.97 8.43 20.38
N MET A 284 -3.93 9.26 20.56
CA MET A 284 -2.57 8.78 20.85
C MET A 284 -2.50 8.32 22.30
N ARG A 285 -3.08 9.10 23.22
CA ARG A 285 -3.17 8.75 24.64
C ARG A 285 -3.93 7.44 24.81
N GLU A 286 -5.10 7.29 24.19
CA GLU A 286 -5.88 6.05 24.22
C GLU A 286 -5.06 4.84 23.75
N LYS A 287 -4.17 4.98 22.75
CA LYS A 287 -3.30 3.86 22.33
C LYS A 287 -2.15 3.56 23.29
N ILE A 288 -1.70 4.55 24.05
CA ILE A 288 -0.64 4.40 25.05
C ILE A 288 -1.23 3.85 26.36
N THR A 289 -2.47 4.23 26.69
CA THR A 289 -3.18 3.85 27.90
C THR A 289 -4.17 2.69 27.69
N ASP A 290 -4.33 2.17 26.46
CA ASP A 290 -5.12 0.97 26.17
C ASP A 290 -4.42 -0.26 26.77
N ASP A 291 -4.51 -0.34 28.08
CA ASP A 291 -4.18 -1.47 28.92
C ASP A 291 -5.34 -2.49 28.85
N GLN A 292 -5.84 -2.77 27.64
CA GLN A 292 -6.99 -3.66 27.40
C GLN A 292 -6.53 -5.13 27.50
N GLY A 293 -6.08 -5.49 28.70
CA GLY A 293 -6.56 -6.63 29.46
C GLY A 293 -5.92 -7.99 29.22
N TYR A 294 -5.38 -8.25 28.03
CA TYR A 294 -4.83 -9.57 27.72
C TYR A 294 -3.44 -9.48 27.09
N THR A 295 -2.48 -10.10 27.75
CA THR A 295 -1.19 -10.46 27.18
C THR A 295 -1.40 -11.34 25.94
N THR A 296 -0.41 -11.36 25.04
CA THR A 296 -0.43 -12.21 23.83
C THR A 296 -0.74 -13.68 24.17
N LYS A 297 -0.24 -14.18 25.32
CA LYS A 297 -0.50 -15.54 25.78
C LYS A 297 -1.95 -15.76 26.21
N GLU A 298 -2.56 -14.80 26.90
CA GLU A 298 -3.96 -14.88 27.31
C GLU A 298 -4.90 -14.85 26.10
N LEU A 299 -4.61 -14.01 25.10
CA LEU A 299 -5.40 -13.94 23.87
C LEU A 299 -5.36 -15.27 23.10
N VAL A 300 -4.18 -15.90 23.02
CA VAL A 300 -4.01 -17.26 22.44
C VAL A 300 -4.77 -18.29 23.25
N TYR A 301 -4.65 -18.27 24.58
CA TYR A 301 -5.35 -19.20 25.47
C TYR A 301 -6.87 -19.11 25.33
N TYR A 302 -7.43 -17.90 25.35
CA TYR A 302 -8.87 -17.70 25.22
C TYR A 302 -9.40 -18.07 23.85
N SER A 303 -8.63 -17.80 22.78
CA SER A 303 -8.97 -18.24 21.43
C SER A 303 -9.03 -19.77 21.34
N ALA A 304 -8.01 -20.46 21.87
CA ALA A 304 -7.96 -21.92 21.90
C ALA A 304 -9.09 -22.54 22.74
N LYS A 305 -9.35 -21.98 23.93
CA LYS A 305 -10.34 -22.51 24.88
C LYS A 305 -11.78 -22.35 24.42
N TYR A 306 -12.11 -21.20 23.84
CA TYR A 306 -13.49 -20.85 23.49
C TYR A 306 -13.79 -20.92 21.99
N GLY A 307 -12.79 -21.26 21.16
CA GLY A 307 -12.95 -21.29 19.70
C GLY A 307 -13.22 -19.93 19.07
N ASN A 308 -12.98 -18.84 19.81
CA ASN A 308 -13.26 -17.49 19.35
C ASN A 308 -12.14 -16.99 18.42
N GLN A 309 -12.55 -16.33 17.33
CA GLN A 309 -11.64 -15.62 16.44
C GLN A 309 -11.29 -14.25 17.00
N TYR A 310 -9.99 -13.97 17.14
CA TYR A 310 -9.50 -12.68 17.62
C TYR A 310 -8.56 -12.03 16.60
N SER A 311 -8.77 -10.74 16.35
CA SER A 311 -7.82 -9.88 15.65
C SER A 311 -6.87 -9.23 16.66
N THR A 312 -5.56 -9.36 16.45
CA THR A 312 -4.55 -8.82 17.38
C THR A 312 -4.16 -7.38 17.08
N GLN A 313 -3.68 -6.67 18.10
CA GLN A 313 -3.01 -5.39 17.88
C GLN A 313 -1.67 -5.61 17.15
N ARG A 314 -1.16 -4.58 16.46
CA ARG A 314 0.04 -4.70 15.59
C ARG A 314 1.29 -5.19 16.30
N PHE A 315 1.48 -4.81 17.56
CA PHE A 315 2.62 -5.28 18.36
C PHE A 315 2.45 -6.74 18.80
N GLN A 316 1.26 -7.12 19.27
CA GLN A 316 0.92 -8.52 19.57
C GLN A 316 1.04 -9.41 18.31
N SER A 317 0.56 -8.91 17.16
CA SER A 317 0.75 -9.57 15.86
C SER A 317 2.22 -9.80 15.56
N LEU A 318 3.07 -8.78 15.75
CA LEU A 318 4.50 -8.92 15.51
C LEU A 318 5.13 -9.96 16.45
N GLN A 319 4.73 -10.00 17.73
CA GLN A 319 5.22 -11.02 18.67
C GLN A 319 4.84 -12.43 18.22
N ILE A 320 3.59 -12.66 17.82
CA ILE A 320 3.12 -13.96 17.33
C ILE A 320 3.90 -14.36 16.08
N ASP A 321 3.96 -13.47 15.08
CA ASP A 321 4.66 -13.74 13.84
C ASP A 321 6.17 -13.97 14.09
N PHE A 322 6.77 -13.33 15.10
CA PHE A 322 8.17 -13.55 15.47
C PHE A 322 8.40 -14.94 16.08
N VAL A 323 7.45 -15.48 16.86
CA VAL A 323 7.51 -16.87 17.33
C VAL A 323 7.47 -17.83 16.14
N ASP A 324 6.56 -17.60 15.19
CA ASP A 324 6.47 -18.40 13.96
C ASP A 324 7.78 -18.31 13.12
N TYR A 325 8.40 -17.14 13.06
CA TYR A 325 9.72 -16.97 12.45
C TYR A 325 10.80 -17.79 13.16
N LEU A 326 10.87 -17.77 14.50
CA LEU A 326 11.85 -18.54 15.26
C LEU A 326 11.68 -20.06 15.06
N ASN A 327 10.45 -20.54 14.88
CA ASN A 327 10.16 -21.93 14.56
C ASN A 327 10.58 -22.30 13.12
N HIS A 328 10.60 -21.32 12.20
CA HIS A 328 10.85 -21.53 10.78
C HIS A 328 11.77 -20.46 10.15
N PRO A 329 13.01 -20.28 10.64
CA PRO A 329 13.79 -19.07 10.38
C PRO A 329 14.23 -18.91 8.92
N ILE A 330 14.63 -19.99 8.24
CA ILE A 330 15.28 -19.88 6.93
C ILE A 330 14.27 -19.57 5.81
N ILE A 331 13.25 -20.41 5.65
CA ILE A 331 12.26 -20.33 4.55
C ILE A 331 10.84 -19.96 5.01
N GLY A 332 10.62 -19.78 6.31
CA GLY A 332 9.30 -19.53 6.88
C GLY A 332 8.36 -20.74 6.81
N TYR A 333 7.09 -20.50 7.13
CA TYR A 333 6.01 -21.49 6.97
C TYR A 333 5.33 -21.46 5.60
N GLY A 334 5.62 -20.48 4.74
CA GLY A 334 5.05 -20.41 3.40
C GLY A 334 3.51 -20.44 3.40
N GLY A 335 2.94 -21.36 2.62
CA GLY A 335 1.49 -21.61 2.57
C GLY A 335 0.95 -22.48 3.70
N HIS A 336 1.81 -23.02 4.56
CA HIS A 336 1.46 -23.96 5.62
C HIS A 336 0.96 -23.21 6.85
N GLU A 337 -0.24 -22.63 6.77
CA GLU A 337 -0.86 -21.97 7.92
C GLU A 337 -1.01 -22.94 9.11
N GLU A 338 -1.18 -24.24 8.85
CA GLU A 338 -1.19 -25.30 9.85
C GLU A 338 0.10 -25.37 10.69
N ALA A 339 1.24 -24.92 10.15
CA ALA A 339 2.51 -24.92 10.87
C ALA A 339 2.65 -23.76 11.86
N ARG A 340 1.72 -22.80 11.88
CA ARG A 340 1.75 -21.66 12.80
C ARG A 340 1.54 -22.12 14.24
N TRP A 341 2.29 -21.52 15.15
CA TRP A 341 2.24 -21.78 16.59
C TRP A 341 0.83 -21.65 17.16
N THR A 342 0.07 -20.62 16.76
CA THR A 342 -1.30 -20.42 17.23
C THR A 342 -2.24 -21.53 16.74
N ASN A 343 -2.08 -21.98 15.50
CA ASN A 343 -2.92 -23.03 14.92
C ASN A 343 -2.63 -24.39 15.56
N ASN A 344 -1.37 -24.67 15.89
CA ASN A 344 -0.98 -25.86 16.65
C ASN A 344 -1.61 -25.92 18.05
N LEU A 345 -1.96 -24.76 18.63
CA LEU A 345 -2.67 -24.66 19.91
C LEU A 345 -4.20 -24.65 19.75
N GLY A 346 -4.72 -24.79 18.52
CA GLY A 346 -6.16 -24.65 18.23
C GLY A 346 -6.68 -23.22 18.32
N ALA A 347 -5.80 -22.21 18.44
CA ALA A 347 -6.17 -20.81 18.52
C ALA A 347 -6.33 -20.19 17.11
N GLN A 348 -7.47 -19.56 16.85
CA GLN A 348 -7.76 -18.87 15.60
C GLN A 348 -7.42 -17.38 15.72
N ILE A 349 -6.14 -17.05 15.51
CA ILE A 349 -5.64 -15.68 15.61
C ILE A 349 -5.22 -15.12 14.25
N PHE A 350 -5.79 -13.97 13.92
CA PHE A 350 -5.39 -13.17 12.77
C PHE A 350 -4.37 -12.10 13.20
N THR A 351 -3.16 -12.22 12.66
CA THR A 351 -2.11 -11.20 12.82
C THR A 351 -2.23 -10.15 11.72
N VAL A 352 -1.84 -8.90 12.01
CA VAL A 352 -1.89 -7.76 11.07
C VAL A 352 -0.52 -7.15 10.78
N SER A 353 0.56 -7.64 11.41
CA SER A 353 1.92 -7.15 11.15
C SER A 353 2.38 -7.54 9.76
N GLY A 354 2.67 -6.57 8.89
CA GLY A 354 3.19 -6.86 7.56
C GLY A 354 4.61 -7.43 7.61
N ILE A 355 5.50 -6.80 8.38
CA ILE A 355 6.89 -7.27 8.50
C ILE A 355 7.02 -8.58 9.28
N GLY A 356 6.22 -8.73 10.35
CA GLY A 356 6.13 -10.00 11.08
C GLY A 356 5.77 -11.12 10.12
N LYS A 357 4.72 -10.93 9.32
CA LYS A 357 4.35 -11.91 8.28
C LYS A 357 5.43 -12.15 7.25
N ILE A 358 6.21 -11.16 6.82
CA ILE A 358 7.31 -11.40 5.87
C ILE A 358 8.33 -12.37 6.47
N LEU A 359 8.75 -12.12 7.72
CA LEU A 359 9.69 -12.98 8.45
C LEU A 359 9.10 -14.37 8.68
N ALA A 360 7.89 -14.46 9.22
CA ALA A 360 7.26 -15.73 9.58
C ALA A 360 6.97 -16.60 8.34
N ARG A 361 6.46 -15.98 7.28
CA ARG A 361 5.99 -16.68 6.08
C ARG A 361 7.10 -17.00 5.10
N PHE A 362 8.06 -16.09 4.90
CA PHE A 362 9.13 -16.28 3.91
C PHE A 362 10.52 -16.49 4.51
N GLY A 363 10.65 -16.43 5.84
CA GLY A 363 11.92 -16.58 6.54
C GLY A 363 12.91 -15.45 6.24
N THR A 364 14.14 -15.66 6.69
CA THR A 364 15.27 -14.75 6.46
C THR A 364 15.56 -14.59 4.97
N ILE A 365 15.42 -15.64 4.16
CA ILE A 365 15.68 -15.57 2.71
C ILE A 365 14.73 -14.59 2.03
N GLY A 366 13.42 -14.73 2.26
CA GLY A 366 12.44 -13.81 1.69
C GLY A 366 12.55 -12.40 2.24
N PHE A 367 12.89 -12.25 3.53
CA PHE A 367 13.12 -10.95 4.13
C PHE A 367 14.32 -10.20 3.54
N ILE A 368 15.47 -10.88 3.37
CA ILE A 368 16.65 -10.32 2.71
C ILE A 368 16.33 -9.94 1.27
N PHE A 369 15.64 -10.81 0.53
CA PHE A 369 15.22 -10.52 -0.83
C PHE A 369 14.33 -9.28 -0.91
N PHE A 370 13.35 -9.16 0.00
CA PHE A 370 12.48 -8.00 0.09
C PHE A 370 13.28 -6.71 0.38
N LEU A 371 14.19 -6.72 1.36
CA LEU A 371 15.03 -5.56 1.70
C LEU A 371 15.93 -5.15 0.53
N PHE A 372 16.59 -6.12 -0.11
CA PHE A 372 17.42 -5.87 -1.29
C PHE A 372 16.61 -5.23 -2.41
N SER A 373 15.46 -5.80 -2.75
CA SER A 373 14.59 -5.31 -3.83
C SER A 373 14.08 -3.90 -3.54
N LEU A 374 13.62 -3.66 -2.31
CA LEU A 374 13.17 -2.34 -1.86
C LEU A 374 14.29 -1.30 -1.93
N TRP A 375 15.50 -1.65 -1.48
CA TRP A 375 16.66 -0.76 -1.55
C TRP A 375 17.02 -0.41 -2.99
N GLN A 376 17.09 -1.42 -3.88
CA GLN A 376 17.46 -1.20 -5.28
C GLN A 376 16.42 -0.39 -6.03
N SER A 377 15.14 -0.69 -5.84
CA SER A 377 14.04 0.09 -6.42
C SER A 377 14.08 1.54 -5.96
N THR A 378 14.23 1.76 -4.65
CA THR A 378 14.30 3.13 -4.09
C THR A 378 15.49 3.89 -4.66
N LYS A 379 16.66 3.25 -4.74
CA LYS A 379 17.87 3.86 -5.30
C LYS A 379 17.67 4.24 -6.77
N GLU A 380 17.01 3.40 -7.57
CA GLU A 380 16.69 3.72 -8.96
C GLU A 380 15.70 4.89 -9.06
N ILE A 381 14.64 4.90 -8.25
CA ILE A 381 13.65 5.98 -8.20
C ILE A 381 14.33 7.31 -7.87
N LEU A 382 15.11 7.38 -6.79
CA LEU A 382 15.75 8.64 -6.38
C LEU A 382 16.77 9.14 -7.41
N LYS A 383 17.50 8.23 -8.07
CA LYS A 383 18.42 8.60 -9.16
C LYS A 383 17.70 9.22 -10.36
N LEU A 384 16.50 8.74 -10.71
CA LEU A 384 15.70 9.31 -11.80
C LEU A 384 15.36 10.79 -11.56
N TYR A 385 15.18 11.17 -10.30
CA TYR A 385 14.84 12.54 -9.86
C TYR A 385 16.03 13.31 -9.27
N LYS A 386 17.26 12.75 -9.33
CA LYS A 386 18.49 13.37 -8.78
C LYS A 386 18.41 13.73 -7.28
N LEU A 387 17.66 12.93 -6.50
CA LEU A 387 17.50 13.10 -5.06
C LEU A 387 18.45 12.20 -4.27
N LYS A 388 18.71 12.56 -3.00
CA LYS A 388 19.57 11.81 -2.08
C LYS A 388 18.73 11.17 -0.96
N GLY A 389 19.33 10.26 -0.19
CA GLY A 389 18.70 9.71 1.02
C GLY A 389 17.84 8.47 0.79
N THR A 390 18.39 7.43 0.14
CA THR A 390 17.72 6.12 -0.09
C THR A 390 17.11 5.52 1.17
N ILE A 391 17.72 5.75 2.33
CA ILE A 391 17.22 5.23 3.61
C ILE A 391 15.80 5.72 3.95
N PHE A 392 15.41 6.93 3.54
CA PHE A 392 14.13 7.50 3.93
C PHE A 392 12.92 6.80 3.29
N PRO A 393 12.81 6.64 1.96
CA PRO A 393 11.71 5.84 1.40
C PRO A 393 11.72 4.39 1.86
N VAL A 394 12.90 3.81 2.13
CA VAL A 394 13.01 2.46 2.71
C VAL A 394 12.38 2.41 4.10
N LEU A 395 12.70 3.37 4.98
CA LEU A 395 12.11 3.49 6.31
C LEU A 395 10.60 3.76 6.26
N ILE A 396 10.14 4.60 5.32
CA ILE A 396 8.71 4.86 5.10
C ILE A 396 7.98 3.56 4.75
N MET A 397 8.50 2.80 3.78
CA MET A 397 7.94 1.51 3.41
C MET A 397 7.98 0.52 4.58
N PHE A 398 9.07 0.49 5.35
CA PHE A 398 9.18 -0.33 6.54
C PHE A 398 8.12 0.02 7.60
N MET A 399 7.87 1.30 7.84
CA MET A 399 6.83 1.77 8.78
C MET A 399 5.41 1.43 8.30
N ILE A 400 5.16 1.49 6.99
CA ILE A 400 3.92 0.94 6.40
C ILE A 400 3.83 -0.56 6.72
N SER A 401 4.93 -1.30 6.55
CA SER A 401 5.02 -2.75 6.80
C SER A 401 4.72 -3.15 8.25
N ILE A 402 5.02 -2.31 9.24
CA ILE A 402 4.68 -2.61 10.64
C ILE A 402 3.15 -2.74 10.79
N SER A 403 2.39 -1.93 10.05
CA SER A 403 0.93 -1.85 10.19
C SER A 403 0.16 -2.63 9.12
N TYR A 404 0.74 -2.83 7.94
CA TYR A 404 0.04 -3.40 6.78
C TYR A 404 0.96 -4.26 5.90
N SER A 405 0.37 -5.18 5.15
CA SER A 405 1.14 -6.01 4.22
C SER A 405 1.65 -5.21 3.01
N LEU A 406 2.95 -5.32 2.73
CA LEU A 406 3.58 -4.78 1.52
C LEU A 406 3.52 -5.74 0.31
N PHE A 407 2.84 -6.88 0.46
CA PHE A 407 2.66 -7.86 -0.60
C PHE A 407 1.30 -7.69 -1.33
N THR A 408 0.79 -6.46 -1.38
CA THR A 408 -0.24 -6.06 -2.34
C THR A 408 0.42 -5.65 -3.66
N ILE A 409 -0.31 -5.74 -4.77
CA ILE A 409 0.23 -5.39 -6.10
C ILE A 409 0.75 -3.95 -6.13
N LEU A 410 0.04 -3.01 -5.49
CA LEU A 410 0.44 -1.61 -5.38
C LEU A 410 1.84 -1.46 -4.77
N PHE A 411 2.07 -2.02 -3.58
CA PHE A 411 3.35 -1.90 -2.90
C PHE A 411 4.45 -2.71 -3.61
N MET A 412 4.11 -3.85 -4.22
CA MET A 412 5.03 -4.60 -5.08
C MET A 412 5.52 -3.79 -6.27
N CYS A 413 4.68 -2.97 -6.90
CA CYS A 413 5.13 -2.07 -7.98
C CYS A 413 6.24 -1.11 -7.51
N ILE A 414 6.29 -0.78 -6.21
CA ILE A 414 7.34 0.08 -5.64
C ILE A 414 8.60 -0.71 -5.39
N TRP A 415 8.53 -1.82 -4.64
CA TRP A 415 9.74 -2.54 -4.24
C TRP A 415 10.31 -3.46 -5.34
N LEU A 416 9.58 -3.69 -6.42
CA LEU A 416 10.06 -4.37 -7.64
C LEU A 416 10.37 -3.43 -8.82
N PHE A 417 10.28 -2.11 -8.63
CA PHE A 417 10.47 -1.11 -9.68
C PHE A 417 11.78 -1.28 -10.48
N TYR A 418 12.85 -1.80 -9.86
CA TYR A 418 14.15 -2.02 -10.50
C TYR A 418 14.18 -3.13 -11.58
N LEU A 419 13.17 -4.02 -11.59
CA LEU A 419 13.20 -5.22 -12.43
C LEU A 419 13.24 -4.93 -13.94
N PRO A 420 12.42 -4.03 -14.51
CA PRO A 420 12.44 -3.78 -15.96
C PRO A 420 13.69 -3.01 -16.41
N GLY A 421 14.53 -2.51 -15.49
CA GLY A 421 15.70 -1.71 -15.82
C GLY A 421 15.35 -0.28 -16.28
N ILE A 422 14.30 0.31 -15.69
CA ILE A 422 13.70 1.59 -16.12
C ILE A 422 14.73 2.71 -16.17
N LEU A 423 15.67 2.78 -15.21
CA LEU A 423 16.72 3.80 -15.20
C LEU A 423 17.57 3.79 -16.48
N LYS A 424 17.95 2.61 -16.98
CA LYS A 424 18.73 2.48 -18.22
C LYS A 424 17.94 3.00 -19.41
N VAL A 425 16.66 2.64 -19.48
CA VAL A 425 15.76 3.03 -20.57
C VAL A 425 15.52 4.55 -20.58
N GLU A 426 15.29 5.16 -19.43
CA GLU A 426 15.07 6.62 -19.34
C GLU A 426 16.35 7.42 -19.63
N ASN A 427 17.52 6.95 -19.21
CA ASN A 427 18.78 7.59 -19.54
C ASN A 427 19.06 7.54 -21.05
N TYR A 428 18.81 6.38 -21.70
CA TYR A 428 18.95 6.24 -23.14
C TYR A 428 17.98 7.17 -23.91
N ARG A 429 16.72 7.25 -23.46
CA ARG A 429 15.73 8.17 -24.04
C ARG A 429 16.17 9.64 -23.95
N LYS A 430 16.67 10.08 -22.78
CA LYS A 430 17.21 11.43 -22.60
C LYS A 430 18.39 11.72 -23.53
N HIS A 431 19.28 10.74 -23.73
CA HIS A 431 20.42 10.88 -24.63
C HIS A 431 19.97 11.06 -26.09
N ILE A 432 19.04 10.23 -26.58
CA ILE A 432 18.47 10.38 -27.94
C ILE A 432 17.82 11.76 -28.11
N LEU A 433 16.98 12.18 -27.16
CA LEU A 433 16.33 13.50 -27.22
C LEU A 433 17.34 14.64 -27.31
N SER A 434 18.42 14.59 -26.52
CA SER A 434 19.48 15.60 -26.60
C SER A 434 20.21 15.59 -27.94
N TYR A 435 20.40 14.41 -28.54
CA TYR A 435 21.04 14.27 -29.86
C TYR A 435 20.14 14.81 -30.98
N VAL A 436 18.83 14.50 -30.93
CA VAL A 436 17.83 14.99 -31.90
C VAL A 436 17.68 16.51 -31.82
N LEU A 437 17.59 17.08 -30.61
CA LEU A 437 17.51 18.54 -30.44
C LEU A 437 18.76 19.24 -30.99
N LYS A 438 19.94 18.70 -30.69
CA LYS A 438 21.20 19.25 -31.20
C LYS A 438 21.32 19.19 -32.73
N THR A 439 20.80 18.12 -33.35
CA THR A 439 20.80 17.99 -34.82
C THR A 439 19.81 18.93 -35.50
N ILE A 440 18.64 19.18 -34.90
CA ILE A 440 17.69 20.19 -35.37
C ILE A 440 18.29 21.59 -35.30
N GLU A 441 18.95 21.94 -34.19
CA GLU A 441 19.62 23.24 -34.03
C GLU A 441 20.70 23.48 -35.09
N THR A 442 21.51 22.45 -35.41
CA THR A 442 22.54 22.54 -36.47
C THR A 442 22.01 22.56 -37.89
N GLN A 443 20.75 22.17 -38.13
CA GLN A 443 20.12 22.26 -39.45
C GLN A 443 19.35 23.59 -39.64
N SER A 444 19.06 24.30 -38.56
CA SER A 444 18.45 25.63 -38.57
C SER A 444 19.45 26.80 -38.57
N SER A 445 20.74 26.50 -38.44
CA SER A 445 21.88 27.42 -38.58
C SER A 445 22.57 27.20 -39.92
#